data_AF-A0A0L1MKI4-F1
#
_entry.id   AF-A0A0L1MKI4-F1
#
_cell.length_a   1.000
_cell.length_b   1.000
_cell.length_c   1.000
_cell.angle_alpha   90.00
_cell.angle_beta   90.00
_cell.angle_gamma   90.00
#
_symmetry.space_group_name_H-M   'P 1'
#
loop_
_entity.id
_entity.type
_entity.pdbx_description
1 polymer ?
#
loop_
_entity_poly.entity_id
_entity_poly.type
_entity_poly.pdbx_seq_one_letter_code
_entity_poly.pdbx_strand_id
1 'polypeptide(L)'
;MAWWLISYQHRAESRQPPLTALERERLLPPAPRLQSQPRQDAERQLAAERIHLDSFGWVDRERRIVHLPLEQARQVLLEQGWPTPEDAPHEP
;
A
#
# COMPACT_ATOMS: atom_id res chain seq x y z
N MET A 1 -22.61 7.20 -16.88
CA MET A 1 -21.87 7.82 -15.75
C MET A 1 -21.90 6.83 -14.60
N ALA A 2 -20.80 6.08 -14.45
CA ALA A 2 -20.72 4.88 -13.65
C ALA A 2 -20.68 5.17 -12.13
N TRP A 3 -21.87 5.30 -11.53
CA TRP A 3 -22.08 5.12 -10.09
C TRP A 3 -22.13 3.61 -9.75
N TRP A 4 -21.07 2.87 -10.10
CA TRP A 4 -20.98 1.41 -9.86
C TRP A 4 -19.76 1.05 -9.01
N LEU A 5 -19.41 1.88 -8.02
CA LEU A 5 -18.37 1.56 -7.04
C LEU A 5 -18.80 1.90 -5.59
N ILE A 6 -20.09 2.10 -5.35
CA ILE A 6 -20.67 2.31 -4.00
C ILE A 6 -21.84 1.34 -3.79
N SER A 7 -21.57 0.04 -3.90
CA SER A 7 -22.52 -0.98 -3.47
C SER A 7 -21.80 -2.22 -2.95
N TYR A 8 -21.13 -2.06 -1.82
CA TYR A 8 -20.90 -3.17 -0.90
C TYR A 8 -22.22 -3.49 -0.18
N GLN A 9 -23.27 -3.81 -0.95
CA GLN A 9 -24.55 -4.27 -0.44
C GLN A 9 -24.39 -5.76 -0.17
N HIS A 10 -24.21 -6.11 1.11
CA HIS A 10 -24.20 -7.48 1.60
C HIS A 10 -25.47 -8.22 1.16
N ARG A 11 -25.37 -9.02 0.10
CA ARG A 11 -26.23 -10.19 -0.09
C ARG A 11 -25.85 -11.24 0.95
N ALA A 12 -26.57 -11.26 2.05
CA ALA A 12 -27.04 -12.46 2.72
C ALA A 12 -27.91 -12.03 3.90
N GLU A 13 -29.20 -11.80 3.65
CA GLU A 13 -30.19 -11.94 4.71
C GLU A 13 -30.32 -13.44 5.03
N SER A 14 -29.29 -13.99 5.69
CA SER A 14 -29.45 -15.22 6.45
C SER A 14 -30.46 -14.90 7.55
N ARG A 15 -31.56 -15.67 7.62
CA ARG A 15 -32.54 -15.58 8.72
C ARG A 15 -31.79 -15.57 10.05
N GLN A 16 -31.63 -14.38 10.64
CA GLN A 16 -30.91 -14.26 11.89
C GLN A 16 -31.78 -14.92 12.98
N PRO A 17 -31.23 -15.86 13.76
CA PRO A 17 -31.94 -16.37 14.93
C PRO A 17 -32.27 -15.19 15.86
N PRO A 18 -33.35 -15.29 16.67
CA PRO A 18 -33.71 -14.22 17.59
C PRO A 18 -32.53 -13.95 18.53
N LEU A 19 -32.10 -12.68 18.58
CA LEU A 19 -30.97 -12.25 19.39
C LEU A 19 -31.17 -12.68 20.85
N THR A 20 -30.17 -13.34 21.42
CA THR A 20 -30.06 -13.61 22.84
C THR A 20 -30.00 -12.29 23.63
N ALA A 21 -30.27 -12.33 24.94
CA ALA A 21 -30.24 -11.13 25.77
C ALA A 21 -28.89 -10.39 25.71
N LEU A 22 -27.79 -11.14 25.59
CA LEU A 22 -26.43 -10.62 25.46
C LEU A 22 -26.18 -9.93 24.11
N GLU A 23 -26.70 -10.49 23.00
CA GLU A 23 -26.54 -9.88 21.68
C GLU A 23 -27.38 -8.61 21.48
N ARG A 24 -28.46 -8.45 22.27
CA ARG A 24 -29.24 -7.19 22.33
C ARG A 24 -28.53 -6.10 23.11
N GLU A 25 -27.56 -6.47 23.93
CA GLU A 25 -26.70 -5.50 24.62
C GLU A 25 -25.79 -4.88 23.57
N ARG A 26 -26.21 -3.71 23.05
CA ARG A 26 -25.46 -2.97 22.03
C ARG A 26 -24.20 -2.41 22.65
N LEU A 27 -23.14 -3.22 22.68
CA LEU A 27 -21.79 -2.77 22.98
C LEU A 27 -21.35 -1.87 21.83
N LEU A 28 -21.52 -0.55 22.01
CA LEU A 28 -20.99 0.42 21.07
C LEU A 28 -19.47 0.31 21.12
N PRO A 29 -18.79 0.11 19.96
CA PRO A 29 -17.34 0.18 19.94
C PRO A 29 -16.91 1.58 20.43
N PRO A 30 -15.75 1.69 21.09
CA PRO A 30 -15.23 2.99 21.46
C PRO A 30 -15.10 3.87 20.21
N ALA A 31 -15.19 5.19 20.41
CA ALA A 31 -15.05 6.15 19.33
C ALA A 31 -13.74 5.88 18.54
N PRO A 32 -13.77 6.00 17.20
CA PRO A 32 -12.57 5.80 16.39
C PRO A 32 -11.48 6.77 16.82
N ARG A 33 -10.27 6.24 16.98
CA ARG A 33 -9.09 7.04 17.32
C ARG A 33 -8.61 7.77 16.06
N LEU A 34 -8.71 9.09 16.07
CA LEU A 34 -8.22 9.92 14.97
C LEU A 34 -6.71 10.15 15.11
N GLN A 35 -6.02 10.21 13.97
CA GLN A 35 -4.63 10.66 13.92
C GLN A 35 -4.54 12.10 14.43
N SER A 36 -3.55 12.39 15.27
CA SER A 36 -3.40 13.69 15.94
C SER A 36 -3.01 14.81 14.98
N GLN A 37 -2.12 14.54 14.04
CA GLN A 37 -1.56 15.54 13.12
C GLN A 37 -1.46 14.99 11.69
N PRO A 38 -2.59 14.67 11.03
CA PRO A 38 -2.62 13.95 9.76
C PRO A 38 -1.79 14.63 8.67
N ARG A 39 -1.82 15.97 8.61
CA ARG A 39 -1.04 16.72 7.60
C ARG A 39 0.46 16.59 7.80
N GLN A 40 0.94 16.80 9.02
CA GLN A 40 2.37 16.75 9.32
C GLN A 40 2.91 15.33 9.20
N ASP A 41 2.10 14.32 9.55
CA ASP A 41 2.44 12.92 9.36
C ASP A 41 2.56 12.58 7.86
N ALA A 42 1.62 13.05 7.03
CA ALA A 42 1.68 12.86 5.58
C ALA A 42 2.89 13.56 4.94
N GLU A 43 3.20 14.80 5.35
CA GLU A 43 4.37 15.52 4.85
C GLU A 43 5.68 14.80 5.22
N ARG A 44 5.78 14.25 6.42
CA ARG A 44 6.93 13.42 6.84
C ARG A 44 7.05 12.15 6.03
N GLN A 45 5.93 11.47 5.78
CA GLN A 45 5.91 10.27 4.96
C GLN A 45 6.38 10.58 3.53
N LEU A 46 5.82 11.61 2.90
CA LEU A 46 6.21 12.05 1.56
C LEU A 46 7.69 12.42 1.48
N ALA A 47 8.23 13.10 2.48
CA ALA A 47 9.65 13.44 2.53
C ALA A 47 10.55 12.20 2.61
N ALA A 48 10.18 11.20 3.42
CA ALA A 48 10.91 9.94 3.54
C ALA A 48 10.88 9.14 2.22
N GLU A 49 9.71 9.04 1.60
CA GLU A 49 9.55 8.39 0.28
C GLU A 49 10.38 9.10 -0.78
N ARG A 50 10.42 10.44 -0.77
CA ARG A 50 11.20 11.22 -1.73
C ARG A 50 12.69 10.93 -1.63
N ILE A 51 13.23 10.81 -0.41
CA ILE A 51 14.64 10.45 -0.21
C ILE A 51 14.94 9.08 -0.83
N HIS A 52 14.05 8.10 -0.66
CA HIS A 52 14.26 6.77 -1.23
C HIS A 52 14.22 6.79 -2.77
N LEU A 53 13.33 7.60 -3.38
CA LEU A 53 13.22 7.70 -4.84
C LEU A 53 14.35 8.51 -5.49
N ASP A 54 14.88 9.50 -4.79
CA ASP A 54 15.85 10.46 -5.35
C ASP A 54 17.30 10.14 -4.98
N SER A 55 17.56 9.05 -4.25
CA SER A 55 18.91 8.65 -3.83
C SER A 55 19.29 7.24 -4.27
N PHE A 56 20.58 6.93 -4.12
CA PHE A 56 21.09 5.58 -4.26
C PHE A 56 21.03 4.86 -2.92
N GLY A 57 20.84 3.55 -2.96
CA GLY A 57 21.00 2.73 -1.77
C GLY A 57 20.93 1.25 -2.06
N TRP A 58 21.07 0.47 -1.00
CA TRP A 58 21.08 -0.98 -1.09
C TRP A 58 19.68 -1.54 -0.94
N VAL A 59 19.33 -2.50 -1.80
CA VAL A 59 18.17 -3.37 -1.61
C VAL A 59 18.62 -4.63 -0.88
N ASP A 60 19.71 -5.24 -1.34
CA ASP A 60 20.36 -6.39 -0.71
C ASP A 60 21.88 -6.26 -0.88
N ARG A 61 22.59 -6.08 0.24
CA ARG A 61 24.05 -5.93 0.22
C ARG A 61 24.77 -7.23 -0.08
N GLU A 62 24.25 -8.36 0.39
CA GLU A 62 24.87 -9.67 0.23
C GLU A 62 24.82 -10.12 -1.22
N ARG A 63 23.65 -9.92 -1.85
CA ARG A 63 23.44 -10.19 -3.28
C ARG A 63 23.95 -9.06 -4.20
N ARG A 64 24.49 -7.98 -3.62
CA ARG A 64 24.99 -6.78 -4.31
C ARG A 64 23.94 -6.07 -5.18
N ILE A 65 22.68 -6.07 -4.74
CA ILE A 65 21.56 -5.40 -5.41
C ILE A 65 21.39 -3.98 -4.85
N VAL A 66 21.49 -2.99 -5.72
CA VAL A 66 21.29 -1.57 -5.42
C VAL A 66 20.03 -1.04 -6.10
N HIS A 67 19.36 -0.06 -5.49
CA HIS A 67 18.37 0.76 -6.19
C HIS A 67 19.04 1.99 -6.79
N LEU A 68 18.61 2.35 -7.99
CA LEU A 68 18.96 3.59 -8.65
C LEU A 68 17.88 4.63 -8.36
N PRO A 69 18.23 5.92 -8.25
CA PRO A 69 17.22 6.96 -8.20
C PRO A 69 16.35 6.93 -9.45
N LEU A 70 15.06 7.24 -9.26
CA LEU A 70 14.00 6.95 -10.22
C LEU A 70 14.22 7.62 -11.57
N GLU A 71 14.72 8.86 -11.58
CA GLU A 71 15.00 9.59 -12.82
C GLU A 71 16.09 8.90 -13.65
N GLN A 72 17.13 8.39 -13.02
CA GLN A 72 18.21 7.65 -13.67
C GLN A 72 17.71 6.28 -14.13
N ALA A 73 16.93 5.59 -13.32
CA ALA A 73 16.31 4.32 -13.71
C ALA A 73 15.41 4.49 -14.95
N ARG A 74 14.65 5.58 -15.03
CA ARG A 74 13.84 5.94 -16.20
C ARG A 74 14.71 6.14 -17.43
N GLN A 75 15.83 6.85 -17.34
CA GLN A 75 16.73 7.04 -18.48
C GLN A 75 17.32 5.71 -18.97
N VAL A 76 17.80 4.89 -18.04
CA VAL A 76 18.32 3.55 -18.36
C VAL A 76 17.26 2.71 -19.07
N LEU A 77 16.01 2.73 -18.60
CA LEU A 77 14.91 2.00 -19.23
C LEU A 77 14.60 2.51 -20.63
N LEU A 78 14.68 3.82 -20.88
CA LEU A 78 14.47 4.41 -22.20
C LEU A 78 15.60 4.06 -23.17
N GLU A 79 16.85 3.99 -22.68
CA GLU A 79 18.03 3.67 -23.48
C GLU A 79 18.13 2.17 -23.81
N GLN A 80 17.83 1.31 -22.84
CA GLN A 80 18.05 -0.14 -22.94
C GLN A 80 16.77 -0.91 -23.29
N GLY A 81 15.60 -0.31 -23.12
CA GLY A 81 14.32 -0.99 -23.24
C GLY A 81 13.98 -1.82 -22.00
N TRP A 82 12.86 -2.55 -22.06
CA TRP A 82 12.42 -3.40 -20.95
C TRP A 82 13.32 -4.63 -20.82
N PRO A 83 13.76 -4.99 -19.60
CA PRO A 83 14.54 -6.20 -19.40
C PRO A 83 13.70 -7.43 -19.73
N THR A 84 14.31 -8.41 -20.39
CA THR A 84 13.71 -9.72 -20.58
C THR A 84 13.89 -10.59 -19.33
N PRO A 85 13.11 -11.68 -19.16
CA PRO A 85 13.29 -12.59 -18.03
C PRO A 85 14.71 -13.20 -17.93
N GLU A 86 15.45 -13.24 -19.05
CA GLU A 86 16.84 -13.71 -19.10
C GLU A 86 17.82 -12.68 -18.54
N ASP A 87 17.45 -11.38 -18.56
CA ASP A 87 18.23 -10.28 -17.99
C ASP A 87 17.97 -10.08 -16.48
N ALA A 88 16.93 -10.74 -15.94
CA ALA A 88 16.61 -10.65 -14.52
C ALA A 88 17.73 -11.33 -13.71
N PRO A 89 18.16 -10.74 -12.58
CA PRO A 89 19.14 -11.38 -11.71
C PRO A 89 18.65 -12.78 -11.32
N HIS A 90 19.42 -13.82 -11.63
CA HIS A 90 19.11 -15.17 -11.19
C HIS A 90 19.09 -15.22 -9.65
N GLU A 91 17.91 -15.40 -9.06
CA GLU A 91 17.80 -15.91 -7.70
C GLU A 91 18.27 -17.39 -7.71
N PRO A 92 19.19 -17.80 -6.82
CA PRO A 92 19.60 -19.20 -6.70
C PRO A 92 18.50 -20.10 -6.15
#